data_AF-A0AAU9CPK3-F1
#
_entry.id   AF-A0AAU9CPK3-F1
#
_cell.length_a   1.000
_cell.length_b   1.000
_cell.length_c   1.000
_cell.angle_alpha   90.00
_cell.angle_beta   90.00
_cell.angle_gamma   90.00
#
_symmetry.space_group_name_H-M   'P 1'
#
loop_
_entity.id
_entity.type
_entity.pdbx_description
1 polymer ?
#
loop_
_entity_poly.entity_id
_entity_poly.type
_entity_poly.pdbx_seq_one_letter_code
_entity_poly.pdbx_strand_id
1 'polypeptide(L)' 'MQEEIRLSLTMEELNKVIDALGQKPFVEVYKLIEKLHTQATAQIEESEDVDHR' A
#
# COMPACT_ATOMS: atom_id res chain seq x y z
N MET A 1 20.14 -2.33 7.81
CA MET A 1 18.84 -2.89 8.22
C MET A 1 17.79 -2.05 7.52
N GLN A 2 16.82 -2.66 6.84
CA GLN A 2 15.70 -1.91 6.26
C GLN A 2 14.55 -1.99 7.26
N GLU A 3 14.07 -0.84 7.73
CA GLU A 3 12.90 -0.76 8.61
C GLU A 3 11.64 -0.70 7.75
N GLU A 4 10.64 -1.52 8.10
CA GLU A 4 9.32 -1.47 7.47
C GLU A 4 8.42 -0.51 8.24
N ILE A 5 7.70 0.34 7.51
CA ILE A 5 6.74 1.30 8.08
C ILE A 5 5.34 1.04 7.53
N ARG A 6 4.32 1.32 8.35
CA ARG A 6 2.93 1.36 7.90
C ARG A 6 2.58 2.76 7.43
N LEU A 7 2.05 2.88 6.22
CA LEU A 7 1.52 4.13 5.69
C LEU A 7 0.01 4.18 5.95
N SER A 8 -0.47 5.31 6.47
CA SER A 8 -1.90 5.59 6.58
C SER A 8 -2.27 6.54 5.45
N LEU A 9 -2.80 5.98 4.37
CA LEU A 9 -3.21 6.72 3.17
C LEU A 9 -4.69 6.45 2.91
N THR A 10 -5.39 7.45 2.39
CA THR A 10 -6.69 7.23 1.76
C THR A 10 -6.54 6.47 0.45
N MET A 11 -7.62 5.87 -0.05
CA MET A 11 -7.60 5.22 -1.37
C MET A 11 -7.24 6.18 -2.51
N GLU A 12 -7.65 7.46 -2.43
CA GLU A 12 -7.24 8.46 -3.42
C GLU A 12 -5.74 8.75 -3.37
N GLU A 13 -5.16 8.88 -2.18
CA GLU A 13 -3.72 9.11 -2.03
C GLU A 13 -2.90 7.90 -2.48
N LEU A 14 -3.35 6.68 -2.14
CA LEU A 14 -2.72 5.45 -2.61
C LEU A 14 -2.71 5.36 -4.13
N ASN A 15 -3.84 5.63 -4.79
CA ASN A 15 -3.91 5.62 -6.26
C ASN A 15 -2.96 6.64 -6.88
N LYS A 16 -2.84 7.85 -6.32
CA LYS A 16 -1.87 8.86 -6.79
C LYS A 16 -0.43 8.38 -6.65
N VAL A 17 -0.10 7.67 -5.58
CA VAL A 17 1.23 7.06 -5.39
C VAL A 17 1.49 5.98 -6.44
N ILE A 18 0.52 5.10 -6.68
CA ILE A 18 0.63 4.04 -7.71
C ILE A 18 0.80 4.67 -9.11
N ASP A 19 0.01 5.69 -9.44
CA ASP A 19 0.10 6.42 -10.71
C ASP A 19 1.48 7.09 -10.88
N ALA A 20 2.01 7.71 -9.83
CA ALA A 20 3.34 8.30 -9.85
C ALA A 20 4.44 7.25 -10.02
N LEU A 21 4.29 6.07 -9.41
CA LEU A 21 5.20 4.93 -9.62
C LEU A 21 5.10 4.37 -11.03
N GLY A 22 3.91 4.34 -11.63
CA GLY A 22 3.67 3.88 -13.01
C GLY A 22 4.38 4.71 -14.08
N GLN A 23 4.84 5.93 -13.76
CA GLN A 23 5.66 6.76 -14.65
C GLN A 23 7.13 6.31 -14.71
N LYS A 24 7.56 5.36 -13.86
CA LYS A 24 8.91 4.78 -13.85
C LYS A 24 8.93 3.42 -14.53
N PRO A 25 10.11 2.90 -14.92
CA PRO A 25 10.22 1.56 -15.47
C PRO A 25 9.65 0.50 -14.52
N PHE A 26 8.76 -0.36 -15.03
CA PHE A 26 8.05 -1.38 -14.24
C PHE A 26 8.97 -2.21 -13.35
N VAL A 27 10.16 -2.59 -13.86
CA VAL A 27 11.16 -3.42 -13.16
C VAL A 27 11.65 -2.79 -11.85
N GLU A 28 11.55 -1.47 -11.70
CA GLU A 28 11.96 -0.74 -10.49
C GLU A 28 10.82 -0.64 -9.47
N VAL A 29 9.56 -0.60 -9.94
CA VAL A 29 8.41 -0.24 -9.10
C VAL A 29 7.46 -1.39 -8.75
N TYR A 30 7.49 -2.50 -9.49
CA TYR A 30 6.51 -3.59 -9.28
C TYR A 30 6.48 -4.10 -7.84
N LYS A 31 7.65 -4.25 -7.20
CA LYS A 31 7.75 -4.67 -5.79
C LYS A 31 7.20 -3.64 -4.82
N LEU A 32 7.34 -2.35 -5.14
CA LEU A 32 6.80 -1.28 -4.30
C LEU A 32 5.27 -1.25 -4.39
N ILE A 33 4.74 -1.40 -5.60
CA ILE A 33 3.29 -1.48 -5.85
C ILE A 33 2.70 -2.71 -5.14
N GLU A 34 3.34 -3.88 -5.24
CA GLU A 34 2.92 -5.09 -4.55
C GLU A 34 2.90 -4.92 -3.01
N LYS A 35 3.94 -4.29 -2.44
CA LYS A 35 3.99 -3.97 -1.00
C LYS A 35 2.86 -3.03 -0.58
N LEU A 36 2.58 -1.99 -1.37
CA LEU A 36 1.49 -1.05 -1.10
C LEU A 36 0.12 -1.76 -1.14
N HIS A 37 -0.12 -2.61 -2.13
CA HIS A 37 -1.35 -3.41 -2.22
C HIS A 37 -1.51 -4.35 -1.04
N THR A 38 -0.43 -5.05 -0.65
CA THR A 38 -0.44 -5.98 0.48
C THR A 38 -0.76 -5.24 1.78
N GLN A 39 -0.13 -4.07 2.00
CA GLN A 39 -0.38 -3.24 3.17
C GLN A 39 -1.81 -2.73 3.21
N ALA A 40 -2.36 -2.25 2.09
CA ALA A 40 -3.74 -1.78 2.01
C ALA A 40 -4.75 -2.89 2.33
N THR A 41 -4.55 -4.09 1.78
CA THR A 41 -5.42 -5.25 2.03
C THR A 41 -5.40 -5.63 3.51
N ALA A 42 -4.20 -5.77 4.09
CA ALA A 42 -4.04 -6.10 5.50
C ALA A 42 -4.66 -5.05 6.43
N GLN A 43 -4.60 -3.76 6.08
CA GLN A 43 -5.22 -2.68 6.86
C GLN A 43 -6.75 -2.70 6.80
N ILE A 44 -7.34 -3.13 5.68
CA ILE A 44 -8.78 -3.32 5.55
C ILE A 44 -9.24 -4.49 6.40
N GLU A 45 -8.58 -5.65 6.27
CA GLU A 45 -8.89 -6.85 7.04
C GLU A 45 -8.72 -6.62 8.55
N GLU A 46 -7.66 -5.91 8.97
CA GLU A 46 -7.42 -5.56 10.38
C GLU A 46 -8.46 -4.56 10.91
N SER A 47 -9.06 -3.72 10.05
CA SER A 47 -10.15 -2.81 10.44
C SER A 47 -11.48 -3.54 10.59
N GLU A 48 -11.74 -4.58 9.80
CA GLU A 48 -12.97 -5.40 9.89
C GLU A 48 -12.98 -6.31 11.14
N ASP A 49 -11.83 -6.76 11.62
CA ASP A 49 -11.73 -7.57 12.86
C ASP A 49 -12.00 -6.74 14.14
N VAL A 50 -11.78 -5.41 14.08
CA VAL A 50 -12.00 -4.50 15.22
C VAL A 50 -13.47 -4.12 15.39
N ASP A 51 -14.27 -4.08 14.32
CA ASP A 51 -15.72 -3.75 14.37
C ASP A 51 -16.57 -4.93 14.88
N HIS A 52 -16.04 -6.17 14.85
CA HIS A 52 -16.72 -7.38 15.30
C HIS A 52 -16.39 -7.81 16.75
N ARG A 53 -15.76 -6.96 17.57
CA ARG A 53 -15.40 -7.23 18.97
C ARG A 53 -16.11 -6.36 20.00
#